data_AF-A0A966MLM8-F1
#
_entry.id   AF-A0A966MLM8-F1
#
_cell.length_a   1.000
_cell.length_b   1.000
_cell.length_c   1.000
_cell.angle_alpha   90.00
_cell.angle_beta   90.00
_cell.angle_gamma   90.00
#
_symmetry.space_group_name_H-M   'P 1'
#
loop_
_entity.id
_entity.type
_entity.pdbx_description
1 polymer ?
#
loop_
_entity_poly.entity_id
_entity_poly.type
_entity_poly.pdbx_seq_one_letter_code
_entity_poly.pdbx_strand_id
1 'polypeptide(L)'
;MDTFDGDIGVWKSAPGKGRKTPKGRQVDDGALGEVRALLGDRPRRRDLLIEHLHLIQDHYGHLSVAHLNALADEMRLAQSEVYEVATFYAHFDVVKDGETPPPALTIRVCDSLSCELAGAQALKSALEDGLDPAKVRVLRAPCMGRCDTAPVLEIGHNHIDFATPEKVEAAIAADDTHPHMTDYQDLAAYRATGGYEQLVSLRQDGDWAAVQNLVNQSGLRGLGGAGFPSGKKWGFVRAAEGPRYLAVNGDEGEPGTFKDRYYLERTPHLFLEGMLIAAWAVEADTCFIYMRDEYPVVLKILANEIAALEAAGLVPEGYI
;
A
#
# COMPACT_ATOMS: atom_id res chain seq x y z
N MET A 1 -30.74 -1.40 -52.64
CA MET A 1 -30.54 -2.77 -53.12
C MET A 1 -29.19 -3.19 -52.59
N ASP A 2 -29.23 -4.25 -51.79
CA ASP A 2 -28.16 -5.03 -51.16
C ASP A 2 -27.35 -4.45 -49.99
N THR A 3 -27.62 -5.13 -48.87
CA THR A 3 -27.08 -5.14 -47.53
C THR A 3 -25.74 -5.88 -47.47
N PHE A 4 -24.78 -5.31 -46.73
CA PHE A 4 -23.59 -6.02 -46.28
C PHE A 4 -23.96 -6.94 -45.12
N ASP A 5 -23.84 -8.26 -45.32
CA ASP A 5 -23.80 -9.23 -44.23
C ASP A 5 -22.35 -9.65 -43.99
N GLY A 6 -21.95 -9.59 -42.72
CA GLY A 6 -20.63 -9.97 -42.25
C GLY A 6 -20.49 -11.49 -42.16
N ASP A 7 -19.36 -12.00 -42.65
CA ASP A 7 -19.01 -13.41 -42.48
C ASP A 7 -17.93 -13.58 -41.41
N ILE A 8 -18.36 -14.30 -40.39
CA ILE A 8 -17.72 -14.61 -39.13
C ILE A 8 -16.80 -15.82 -39.35
N GLY A 9 -15.60 -15.78 -38.76
CA GLY A 9 -14.66 -16.90 -38.78
C GLY A 9 -15.30 -18.22 -38.34
N VAL A 10 -15.14 -19.24 -39.17
CA VAL A 10 -15.75 -20.57 -39.00
C VAL A 10 -15.08 -21.33 -37.85
N TRP A 11 -15.76 -21.45 -36.71
CA TRP A 11 -15.40 -22.37 -35.63
C TRP A 11 -16.13 -23.71 -35.86
N LYS A 12 -15.37 -24.80 -35.99
CA LYS A 12 -15.89 -26.16 -36.19
C LYS A 12 -16.88 -26.52 -35.06
N SER A 13 -18.13 -26.78 -35.43
CA SER A 13 -19.22 -27.16 -34.53
C SER A 13 -19.15 -28.65 -34.15
N ALA A 14 -18.83 -28.94 -32.88
CA ALA A 14 -19.14 -30.24 -32.28
C ALA A 14 -20.65 -30.32 -31.91
N PRO A 15 -21.28 -31.50 -31.93
CA PRO A 15 -22.71 -31.65 -31.61
C PRO A 15 -22.93 -31.52 -30.10
N GLY A 16 -23.16 -30.29 -29.67
CA GLY A 16 -23.60 -29.90 -28.33
C GLY A 16 -24.10 -28.46 -28.41
N LYS A 17 -25.05 -28.05 -27.55
CA LYS A 17 -25.43 -26.64 -27.44
C LYS A 17 -24.16 -25.84 -27.09
N GLY A 18 -23.54 -25.22 -28.10
CA GLY A 18 -22.44 -24.28 -27.91
C GLY A 18 -22.88 -23.24 -26.90
N ARG A 19 -22.06 -23.00 -25.88
CA ARG A 19 -22.35 -22.00 -24.87
C ARG A 19 -22.48 -20.64 -25.56
N LYS A 20 -23.61 -19.95 -25.35
CA LYS A 20 -23.85 -18.58 -25.87
C LYS A 20 -22.93 -17.54 -25.23
N THR A 21 -22.39 -17.85 -24.05
CA THR A 21 -21.54 -16.95 -23.27
C THR A 21 -20.23 -17.65 -22.88
N PRO A 22 -19.13 -16.89 -22.68
CA PRO A 22 -17.88 -17.42 -22.14
C PRO A 22 -18.07 -18.17 -20.82
N LYS A 23 -17.16 -19.10 -20.49
CA LYS A 23 -17.14 -19.70 -19.15
C LYS A 23 -16.72 -18.63 -18.14
N GLY A 24 -17.52 -18.41 -17.10
CA GLY A 24 -17.23 -17.44 -16.03
C GLY A 24 -18.46 -16.60 -15.67
N ARG A 25 -18.34 -15.77 -14.63
CA ARG A 25 -19.36 -14.75 -14.34
C ARG A 25 -19.32 -13.71 -15.43
N GLN A 26 -20.49 -13.26 -15.88
CA GLN A 26 -20.57 -12.22 -16.90
C GLN A 26 -20.19 -10.87 -16.28
N VAL A 27 -19.50 -10.05 -17.06
CA VAL A 27 -19.17 -8.68 -16.65
C VAL A 27 -20.43 -7.84 -16.78
N ASP A 28 -20.73 -7.06 -15.74
CA ASP A 28 -21.80 -6.08 -15.78
C ASP A 28 -21.29 -4.78 -16.40
N ASP A 29 -21.97 -4.29 -17.44
CA ASP A 29 -21.55 -3.10 -18.19
C ASP A 29 -21.54 -1.83 -17.32
N GLY A 30 -22.42 -1.77 -16.30
CA GLY A 30 -22.47 -0.67 -15.33
C GLY A 30 -21.23 -0.66 -14.45
N ALA A 31 -20.95 -1.79 -13.79
CA ALA A 31 -19.76 -1.96 -12.96
C ALA A 31 -18.46 -1.75 -13.75
N LEU A 32 -18.41 -2.13 -15.03
CA LEU A 32 -17.28 -1.85 -15.90
C LEU A 32 -17.10 -0.36 -16.18
N GLY A 33 -18.19 0.37 -16.42
CA GLY A 33 -18.17 1.82 -16.57
C GLY A 33 -17.66 2.53 -15.31
N GLU A 34 -18.14 2.09 -14.15
CA GLU A 34 -17.72 2.56 -12.82
C GLU A 34 -16.22 2.35 -12.57
N VAL A 35 -15.72 1.13 -12.79
CA VAL A 35 -14.28 0.83 -12.63
C VAL A 35 -13.44 1.66 -13.61
N ARG A 36 -13.83 1.78 -14.87
CA ARG A 36 -13.11 2.61 -15.85
C ARG A 36 -13.03 4.07 -15.45
N ALA A 37 -14.15 4.63 -15.00
CA ALA A 37 -14.21 6.01 -14.54
C ALA A 37 -13.29 6.24 -13.34
N LEU A 38 -13.28 5.29 -12.39
CA LEU A 38 -12.45 5.37 -11.19
C LEU A 38 -10.95 5.24 -11.51
N LEU A 39 -10.57 4.27 -12.35
CA LEU A 39 -9.17 4.09 -12.76
C LEU A 39 -8.63 5.28 -13.58
N GLY A 40 -9.48 5.91 -14.40
CA GLY A 40 -9.10 7.03 -15.26
C GLY A 40 -7.99 6.63 -16.24
N ASP A 41 -6.93 7.43 -16.30
CA ASP A 41 -5.78 7.21 -17.19
C ASP A 41 -4.67 6.35 -16.56
N ARG A 42 -4.88 5.82 -15.34
CA ARG A 42 -3.88 4.98 -14.66
C ARG A 42 -3.54 3.74 -15.50
N PRO A 43 -2.29 3.28 -15.51
CA PRO A 43 -1.92 2.15 -16.36
C PRO A 43 -2.53 0.82 -15.86
N ARG A 44 -2.94 -0.03 -16.80
CA ARG A 44 -3.53 -1.35 -16.54
C ARG A 44 -2.44 -2.42 -16.47
N ARG A 45 -1.39 -2.18 -15.69
CA ARG A 45 -0.32 -3.19 -15.48
C ARG A 45 -0.73 -4.17 -14.39
N ARG A 46 -0.31 -5.43 -14.54
CA ARG A 46 -0.66 -6.52 -13.62
C ARG A 46 -0.16 -6.28 -12.19
N ASP A 47 1.01 -5.67 -12.05
CA ASP A 47 1.63 -5.30 -10.76
C ASP A 47 0.85 -4.24 -9.98
N LEU A 48 -0.07 -3.51 -10.63
CA LEU A 48 -0.93 -2.51 -9.98
C LEU A 48 -2.29 -3.06 -9.54
N LEU A 49 -2.47 -4.39 -9.57
CA LEU A 49 -3.74 -5.00 -9.18
C LEU A 49 -4.13 -4.60 -7.76
N ILE A 50 -3.19 -4.65 -6.81
CA ILE A 50 -3.47 -4.31 -5.42
C ILE A 50 -3.85 -2.83 -5.25
N GLU A 51 -3.16 -1.93 -5.95
CA GLU A 51 -3.44 -0.49 -5.96
C GLU A 51 -4.86 -0.19 -6.47
N HIS A 52 -5.28 -0.90 -7.52
CA HIS A 52 -6.63 -0.75 -8.07
C HIS A 52 -7.69 -1.34 -7.14
N LEU A 53 -7.37 -2.39 -6.37
CA LEU A 53 -8.26 -2.94 -5.34
C LEU A 53 -8.43 -1.94 -4.18
N HIS A 54 -7.34 -1.31 -3.70
CA HIS A 54 -7.41 -0.23 -2.72
C HIS A 54 -8.31 0.90 -3.23
N LEU A 55 -8.07 1.37 -4.46
CA LEU A 55 -8.86 2.46 -5.04
C LEU A 55 -10.37 2.15 -5.10
N ILE A 56 -10.75 0.93 -5.48
CA ILE A 56 -12.16 0.50 -5.49
C ILE A 56 -12.71 0.44 -4.07
N GLN A 57 -11.98 -0.15 -3.13
CA GLN A 57 -12.45 -0.25 -1.75
C GLN A 57 -12.61 1.13 -1.11
N ASP A 58 -11.64 2.02 -1.24
CA ASP A 58 -11.70 3.34 -0.61
C ASP A 58 -12.86 4.17 -1.18
N HIS A 59 -13.20 3.95 -2.46
CA HIS A 59 -14.30 4.64 -3.11
C HIS A 59 -15.69 4.08 -2.74
N TYR A 60 -15.83 2.75 -2.71
CA TYR A 60 -17.14 2.08 -2.52
C TYR A 60 -17.36 1.52 -1.10
N GLY A 61 -16.34 1.59 -0.24
CA GLY A 61 -16.31 1.01 1.11
C GLY A 61 -16.21 -0.52 1.17
N HIS A 62 -16.15 -1.19 0.02
CA HIS A 62 -16.04 -2.64 -0.11
C HIS A 62 -15.69 -3.05 -1.55
N LEU A 63 -15.39 -4.34 -1.75
CA LEU A 63 -15.14 -4.95 -3.05
C LEU A 63 -16.29 -5.87 -3.43
N SER A 64 -17.24 -5.36 -4.22
CA SER A 64 -18.32 -6.17 -4.74
C SER A 64 -17.80 -7.17 -5.79
N VAL A 65 -18.46 -8.33 -5.90
CA VAL A 65 -18.19 -9.29 -6.99
C VAL A 65 -18.29 -8.64 -8.37
N ALA A 66 -19.23 -7.71 -8.56
CA ALA A 66 -19.41 -7.01 -9.83
C ALA A 66 -18.17 -6.16 -10.17
N HIS A 67 -17.65 -5.39 -9.21
CA HIS A 67 -16.43 -4.59 -9.37
C HIS A 67 -15.19 -5.46 -9.55
N LEU A 68 -15.06 -6.58 -8.84
CA LEU A 68 -13.93 -7.51 -9.02
C LEU A 68 -13.92 -8.13 -10.43
N ASN A 69 -15.09 -8.51 -10.96
CA ASN A 69 -15.19 -9.05 -12.31
C ASN A 69 -14.92 -7.98 -13.37
N ALA A 70 -15.40 -6.75 -13.15
CA ALA A 70 -15.13 -5.60 -14.01
C ALA A 70 -13.63 -5.25 -14.03
N LEU A 71 -12.97 -5.24 -12.87
CA LEU A 71 -11.54 -5.02 -12.77
C LEU A 71 -10.74 -6.11 -13.48
N ALA A 72 -11.13 -7.38 -13.31
CA ALA A 72 -10.50 -8.50 -14.00
C ALA A 72 -10.59 -8.36 -15.53
N ASP A 73 -11.75 -7.94 -16.05
CA ASP A 73 -11.94 -7.69 -17.48
C ASP A 73 -11.09 -6.51 -17.98
N GLU A 74 -11.15 -5.37 -17.28
CA GLU A 74 -10.43 -4.15 -17.62
C GLU A 74 -8.91 -4.35 -17.62
N MET A 75 -8.39 -5.11 -16.65
CA MET A 75 -6.96 -5.44 -16.54
C MET A 75 -6.55 -6.65 -17.39
N ARG A 76 -7.51 -7.34 -18.02
CA ARG A 76 -7.29 -8.60 -18.76
C ARG A 76 -6.65 -9.70 -17.91
N LEU A 77 -7.09 -9.82 -16.67
CA LEU A 77 -6.68 -10.84 -15.70
C LEU A 77 -7.77 -11.89 -15.50
N ALA A 78 -7.40 -13.06 -14.97
CA ALA A 78 -8.39 -14.07 -14.61
C ALA A 78 -9.22 -13.61 -13.41
N GLN A 79 -10.55 -13.79 -13.45
CA GLN A 79 -11.43 -13.48 -12.32
C GLN A 79 -10.99 -14.18 -11.02
N SER A 80 -10.52 -15.43 -11.12
CA SER A 80 -10.01 -16.17 -9.96
C SER A 80 -8.77 -15.54 -9.36
N GLU A 81 -7.87 -15.01 -10.19
CA GLU A 81 -6.63 -14.36 -9.73
C GLU A 81 -6.96 -13.07 -8.97
N VAL A 82 -7.83 -12.22 -9.52
CA VAL A 82 -8.27 -10.99 -8.86
C VAL A 82 -8.98 -11.30 -7.54
N TYR A 83 -9.84 -12.32 -7.52
CA TYR A 83 -10.55 -12.73 -6.32
C TYR A 83 -9.62 -13.34 -5.26
N GLU A 84 -8.64 -14.15 -5.65
CA GLU A 84 -7.64 -14.72 -4.73
C GLU A 84 -6.80 -13.62 -4.08
N VAL A 85 -6.37 -12.61 -4.85
CA VAL A 85 -5.65 -11.46 -4.30
C VAL A 85 -6.55 -10.67 -3.35
N ALA A 86 -7.78 -10.33 -3.77
CA ALA A 86 -8.71 -9.56 -2.95
C ALA A 86 -9.06 -10.26 -1.63
N THR A 87 -9.16 -11.60 -1.61
CA THR A 87 -9.50 -12.37 -0.40
C THR A 87 -8.29 -12.73 0.47
N PHE A 88 -7.07 -12.55 -0.03
CA PHE A 88 -5.85 -12.81 0.73
C PHE A 88 -5.57 -11.72 1.78
N TYR A 89 -5.85 -10.46 1.46
CA TYR A 89 -5.60 -9.33 2.35
C TYR A 89 -6.78 -9.07 3.28
N ALA A 90 -6.52 -9.06 4.59
CA ALA A 90 -7.55 -8.91 5.62
C ALA A 90 -8.26 -7.54 5.62
N HIS A 91 -7.64 -6.53 5.01
CA HIS A 91 -8.21 -5.19 4.94
C HIS A 91 -9.30 -5.08 3.87
N PHE A 92 -9.33 -5.97 2.86
CA PHE A 92 -10.33 -5.96 1.80
C PHE A 92 -11.64 -6.64 2.20
N ASP A 93 -12.73 -5.89 2.12
CA ASP A 93 -14.10 -6.33 2.37
C ASP A 93 -14.73 -6.87 1.09
N VAL A 94 -14.52 -8.15 0.80
CA VAL A 94 -15.14 -8.79 -0.37
C VAL A 94 -16.59 -9.16 -0.08
N VAL A 95 -17.52 -8.58 -0.85
CA VAL A 95 -18.97 -8.80 -0.71
C VAL A 95 -19.50 -9.65 -1.86
N LYS A 96 -20.09 -10.81 -1.56
CA LYS A 96 -20.65 -11.71 -2.57
C LYS A 96 -22.07 -11.31 -2.98
N ASP A 97 -22.54 -11.91 -4.07
CA ASP A 97 -23.88 -11.65 -4.61
C ASP A 97 -24.96 -11.90 -3.55
N GLY A 98 -25.73 -10.86 -3.23
CA GLY A 98 -26.81 -10.91 -2.25
C GLY A 98 -26.37 -10.83 -0.78
N GLU A 99 -25.08 -10.67 -0.49
CA GLU A 99 -24.60 -10.30 0.84
C GLU A 99 -24.86 -8.82 1.11
N THR A 100 -25.15 -8.49 2.37
CA THR A 100 -25.33 -7.08 2.78
C THR A 100 -23.95 -6.43 2.89
N PRO A 101 -23.70 -5.29 2.24
CA PRO A 101 -22.46 -4.55 2.40
C PRO A 101 -22.19 -4.22 3.87
N PRO A 102 -20.91 -4.04 4.24
CA PRO A 102 -20.60 -3.60 5.59
C PRO A 102 -21.23 -2.22 5.88
N PRO A 103 -21.46 -1.90 7.16
CA PRO A 103 -21.82 -0.55 7.57
C PRO A 103 -20.85 0.48 7.01
N ALA A 104 -21.35 1.69 6.73
CA ALA A 104 -20.60 2.76 6.08
C ALA A 104 -19.31 3.14 6.83
N LEU A 105 -19.31 2.95 8.16
CA LEU A 105 -18.14 3.18 8.99
C LEU A 105 -17.62 1.86 9.57
N THR A 106 -16.32 1.61 9.40
CA THR A 106 -15.61 0.51 10.06
C THR A 106 -14.57 1.08 11.02
N ILE A 107 -14.61 0.60 12.26
CA ILE A 107 -13.63 0.88 13.31
C ILE A 107 -12.83 -0.40 13.54
N ARG A 108 -11.50 -0.29 13.48
CA ARG A 108 -10.58 -1.39 13.73
C ARG A 108 -9.84 -1.15 15.03
N VAL A 109 -10.04 -1.99 16.02
CA VAL A 109 -9.37 -1.89 17.33
C VAL A 109 -8.17 -2.82 17.34
N CYS A 110 -6.99 -2.29 17.62
CA CYS A 110 -5.75 -3.07 17.70
C CYS A 110 -5.82 -4.10 18.83
N ASP A 111 -5.60 -5.39 18.52
CA ASP A 111 -5.62 -6.50 19.48
C ASP A 111 -4.22 -7.05 19.82
N SER A 112 -3.17 -6.32 19.42
CA SER A 112 -1.79 -6.65 19.78
C SER A 112 -1.55 -6.51 21.29
N LEU A 113 -0.53 -7.21 21.80
CA LEU A 113 -0.23 -7.32 23.24
C LEU A 113 -0.23 -5.97 23.97
N SER A 114 0.43 -4.94 23.43
CA SER A 114 0.51 -3.63 24.08
C SER A 114 -0.85 -2.94 24.18
N CYS A 115 -1.71 -3.07 23.16
CA CYS A 115 -3.06 -2.53 23.17
C CYS A 115 -3.98 -3.33 24.09
N GLU A 116 -3.88 -4.65 24.09
CA GLU A 116 -4.62 -5.52 25.03
C GLU A 116 -4.28 -5.20 26.49
N LEU A 117 -3.00 -5.04 26.81
CA LEU A 117 -2.54 -4.61 28.14
C LEU A 117 -3.04 -3.20 28.51
N ALA A 118 -3.26 -2.34 27.52
CA ALA A 118 -3.79 -0.98 27.70
C ALA A 118 -5.33 -0.93 27.65
N GLY A 119 -6.03 -2.07 27.57
CA GLY A 119 -7.48 -2.14 27.65
C GLY A 119 -8.23 -2.18 26.32
N ALA A 120 -7.59 -2.55 25.22
CA ALA A 120 -8.22 -2.64 23.90
C ALA A 120 -9.45 -3.55 23.86
N GLN A 121 -9.44 -4.68 24.59
CA GLN A 121 -10.61 -5.55 24.71
C GLN A 121 -11.82 -4.82 25.31
N ALA A 122 -11.59 -4.09 26.41
CA ALA A 122 -12.64 -3.34 27.09
C ALA A 122 -13.15 -2.19 26.23
N LEU A 123 -12.24 -1.48 25.54
CA LEU A 123 -12.59 -0.46 24.57
C LEU A 123 -13.46 -1.03 23.45
N LYS A 124 -13.06 -2.15 22.84
CA LYS A 124 -13.84 -2.79 21.77
C LYS A 124 -15.25 -3.14 22.24
N SER A 125 -15.38 -3.79 23.40
CA SER A 125 -16.70 -4.13 23.95
C SER A 125 -17.55 -2.89 24.23
N ALA A 126 -16.97 -1.83 24.79
CA ALA A 126 -17.68 -0.57 25.02
C ALA A 126 -18.19 0.07 23.71
N LEU A 127 -17.39 0.00 22.63
CA LEU A 127 -17.79 0.50 21.32
C LEU A 127 -18.91 -0.34 20.69
N GLU A 128 -18.84 -1.67 20.82
CA GLU A 128 -19.90 -2.57 20.34
C GLU A 128 -21.22 -2.37 21.07
N ASP A 129 -21.18 -2.10 22.38
CA ASP A 129 -22.37 -1.84 23.19
C ASP A 129 -22.92 -0.42 22.99
N GLY A 130 -22.06 0.55 22.71
CA GLY A 130 -22.41 1.98 22.62
C GLY A 130 -22.80 2.48 21.22
N LEU A 131 -22.36 1.79 20.15
CA LEU A 131 -22.59 2.21 18.77
C LEU A 131 -23.70 1.41 18.08
N ASP A 132 -24.39 2.03 17.12
CA ASP A 132 -25.42 1.38 16.32
C ASP A 132 -24.78 0.42 15.29
N PRO A 133 -24.97 -0.91 15.41
CA PRO A 133 -24.34 -1.90 14.52
C PRO A 133 -24.85 -1.82 13.08
N ALA A 134 -25.98 -1.13 12.82
CA ALA A 134 -26.43 -0.86 11.46
C ALA A 134 -25.63 0.26 10.78
N LYS A 135 -24.90 1.07 11.56
CA LYS A 135 -24.13 2.23 11.08
C LYS A 135 -22.62 2.06 11.22
N VAL A 136 -22.18 1.38 12.28
CA VAL A 136 -20.77 1.21 12.59
C VAL A 136 -20.44 -0.26 12.82
N ARG A 137 -19.42 -0.74 12.13
CA ARG A 137 -18.84 -2.07 12.33
C ARG A 137 -17.57 -1.95 13.16
N VAL A 138 -17.47 -2.68 14.27
CA VAL A 138 -16.27 -2.70 15.11
C VAL A 138 -15.56 -4.04 14.94
N LEU A 139 -14.31 -4.01 14.47
CA LEU A 139 -13.48 -5.17 14.20
C LEU A 139 -12.23 -5.15 15.09
N ARG A 140 -11.59 -6.32 15.21
CA ARG A 140 -10.20 -6.40 15.66
C ARG A 140 -9.27 -6.15 14.48
N ALA A 141 -8.08 -5.65 14.77
CA ALA A 141 -7.02 -5.51 13.79
C ALA A 141 -5.65 -5.85 14.41
N PRO A 142 -4.69 -6.28 13.57
CA PRO A 142 -3.33 -6.50 14.00
C PRO A 142 -2.65 -5.21 14.47
N CYS A 143 -1.38 -5.31 14.91
CA CYS A 143 -0.60 -4.17 15.38
C CYS A 143 -0.51 -3.06 14.32
N MET A 144 -0.98 -1.86 14.64
CA MET A 144 -0.92 -0.66 13.78
C MET A 144 0.38 0.14 13.92
N GLY A 145 1.43 -0.43 14.54
CA GLY A 145 2.71 0.27 14.73
C GLY A 145 2.64 1.49 15.66
N ARG A 146 1.67 1.51 16.58
CA ARG A 146 1.41 2.62 17.53
C ARG A 146 1.41 2.15 18.99
N CYS A 147 2.32 1.23 19.31
CA CYS A 147 2.35 0.63 20.64
C CYS A 147 2.76 1.61 21.75
N ASP A 148 3.42 2.71 21.40
CA ASP A 148 3.78 3.82 22.30
C ASP A 148 2.57 4.69 22.70
N THR A 149 1.48 4.62 21.95
CA THR A 149 0.24 5.38 22.19
C THR A 149 -0.97 4.48 22.48
N ALA A 150 -0.73 3.22 22.87
CA ALA A 150 -1.78 2.24 23.17
C ALA A 150 -2.78 2.69 24.26
N PRO A 151 -4.06 2.25 24.21
CA PRO A 151 -4.65 1.46 23.13
C PRO A 151 -4.93 2.33 21.89
N VAL A 152 -4.90 1.72 20.71
CA VAL A 152 -5.11 2.42 19.44
C VAL A 152 -6.20 1.74 18.63
N LEU A 153 -6.94 2.55 17.90
CA LEU A 153 -7.84 2.10 16.85
C LEU A 153 -7.73 2.98 15.61
N GLU A 154 -8.20 2.45 14.50
CA GLU A 154 -8.38 3.15 13.24
C GLU A 154 -9.88 3.33 12.97
N ILE A 155 -10.24 4.53 12.49
CA ILE A 155 -11.56 4.88 11.98
C ILE A 155 -11.37 5.54 10.60
N GLY A 156 -11.77 4.85 9.53
CA GLY A 156 -11.34 5.22 8.18
C GLY A 156 -9.82 5.06 8.05
N HIS A 157 -9.11 6.18 7.86
CA HIS A 157 -7.64 6.27 7.92
C HIS A 157 -7.14 7.16 9.07
N ASN A 158 -8.05 7.60 9.95
CA ASN A 158 -7.69 8.32 11.16
C ASN A 158 -7.33 7.32 12.27
N HIS A 159 -6.16 7.51 12.87
CA HIS A 159 -5.72 6.72 14.02
C HIS A 159 -5.97 7.49 15.30
N ILE A 160 -6.76 6.91 16.22
CA ILE A 160 -7.00 7.51 17.53
C ILE A 160 -6.01 6.93 18.53
N ASP A 161 -5.04 7.77 18.91
CA ASP A 161 -4.06 7.49 19.96
C ASP A 161 -4.69 7.61 21.36
N PHE A 162 -4.25 6.76 22.30
CA PHE A 162 -4.81 6.63 23.65
C PHE A 162 -6.34 6.58 23.61
N ALA A 163 -6.86 5.66 22.80
CA ALA A 163 -8.25 5.60 22.40
C ALA A 163 -9.19 5.41 23.59
N THR A 164 -10.31 6.13 23.55
CA THR A 164 -11.40 6.09 24.53
C THR A 164 -12.71 6.20 23.77
N PRO A 165 -13.84 5.66 24.29
CA PRO A 165 -15.15 5.83 23.64
C PRO A 165 -15.48 7.28 23.33
N GLU A 166 -15.15 8.21 24.22
CA GLU A 166 -15.43 9.63 24.05
C GLU A 166 -14.67 10.25 22.87
N LYS A 167 -13.39 9.85 22.68
CA LYS A 167 -12.61 10.28 21.51
C LYS A 167 -13.19 9.71 20.21
N VAL A 168 -13.67 8.47 20.23
CA VAL A 168 -14.28 7.82 19.07
C VAL A 168 -15.58 8.52 18.70
N GLU A 169 -16.46 8.77 19.66
CA GLU A 169 -17.70 9.51 19.44
C GLU A 169 -17.45 10.91 18.91
N ALA A 170 -16.44 11.61 19.43
CA ALA A 170 -16.04 12.92 18.92
C ALA A 170 -15.56 12.86 17.46
N ALA A 171 -14.75 11.85 17.10
CA ALA A 171 -14.30 11.65 15.73
C ALA A 171 -15.47 11.33 14.79
N ILE A 172 -16.39 10.45 15.20
CA ILE A 172 -17.61 10.13 14.42
C ILE A 172 -18.47 11.38 14.22
N ALA A 173 -18.69 12.18 15.28
CA ALA A 173 -19.51 13.39 15.21
C ALA A 173 -18.90 14.46 14.30
N ALA A 174 -17.58 14.49 14.18
CA ALA A 174 -16.84 15.40 13.32
C ALA A 174 -16.62 14.86 11.90
N ASP A 175 -17.04 13.63 11.60
CA ASP A 175 -16.67 12.90 10.37
C ASP A 175 -15.15 12.84 10.15
N ASP A 176 -14.40 12.76 11.25
CA ASP A 176 -12.93 12.78 11.25
C ASP A 176 -12.35 11.39 10.97
N THR A 177 -12.41 11.01 9.71
CA THR A 177 -12.03 9.67 9.19
C THR A 177 -10.73 9.69 8.37
N HIS A 178 -10.04 10.83 8.32
CA HIS A 178 -8.89 11.05 7.45
C HIS A 178 -7.57 11.15 8.24
N PRO A 179 -6.42 10.87 7.60
CA PRO A 179 -5.13 10.94 8.28
C PRO A 179 -4.76 12.39 8.60
N HIS A 180 -4.33 12.63 9.84
CA HIS A 180 -3.80 13.92 10.30
C HIS A 180 -2.32 14.02 9.99
N MET A 181 -1.95 14.97 9.14
CA MET A 181 -0.54 15.24 8.82
C MET A 181 0.17 15.83 10.04
N THR A 182 1.35 15.29 10.35
CA THR A 182 2.26 15.84 11.35
C THR A 182 3.34 16.68 10.67
N ASP A 183 3.91 17.64 11.39
CA ASP A 183 5.10 18.35 10.93
C ASP A 183 6.25 17.35 10.73
N TYR A 184 6.96 17.47 9.61
CA TYR A 184 8.12 16.65 9.27
C TYR A 184 9.18 17.50 8.56
N GLN A 185 10.41 16.98 8.50
CA GLN A 185 11.50 17.59 7.76
C GLN A 185 11.34 17.29 6.27
N ASP A 186 10.88 18.29 5.51
CA ASP A 186 10.75 18.23 4.06
C ASP A 186 12.11 18.28 3.33
N LEU A 187 12.07 18.15 1.99
CA LEU A 187 13.27 18.15 1.14
C LEU A 187 14.11 19.41 1.32
N ALA A 188 13.48 20.58 1.43
CA ALA A 188 14.18 21.85 1.52
C ALA A 188 14.91 21.98 2.86
N ALA A 189 14.24 21.63 3.96
CA ALA A 189 14.81 21.61 5.30
C ALA A 189 15.93 20.58 5.43
N TYR A 190 15.80 19.40 4.80
CA TYR A 190 16.86 18.39 4.79
C TYR A 190 18.10 18.87 4.02
N ARG A 191 17.93 19.44 2.83
CA ARG A 191 19.01 20.02 2.03
C ARG A 191 19.72 21.18 2.72
N ALA A 192 19.00 22.01 3.47
CA ALA A 192 19.59 23.11 4.23
C ALA A 192 20.60 22.64 5.30
N THR A 193 20.54 21.35 5.68
CA THR A 193 21.48 20.72 6.62
C THR A 193 22.57 19.86 5.94
N GLY A 194 22.70 19.94 4.61
CA GLY A 194 23.67 19.16 3.83
C GLY A 194 23.12 17.84 3.28
N GLY A 195 21.82 17.58 3.41
CA GLY A 195 21.18 16.40 2.84
C GLY A 195 21.36 16.31 1.32
N TYR A 196 21.57 15.10 0.83
CA TYR A 196 21.87 14.75 -0.57
C TYR A 196 23.26 15.12 -1.10
N GLU A 197 24.10 15.84 -0.35
CA GLU A 197 25.47 16.15 -0.79
C GLU A 197 26.29 14.89 -1.04
N GLN A 198 26.14 13.88 -0.18
CA GLN A 198 26.83 12.60 -0.32
C GLN A 198 26.35 11.84 -1.56
N LEU A 199 25.04 11.77 -1.79
CA LEU A 199 24.49 11.14 -2.99
C LEU A 199 24.99 11.81 -4.27
N VAL A 200 25.00 13.14 -4.31
CA VAL A 200 25.49 13.91 -5.48
C VAL A 200 26.96 13.61 -5.74
N SER A 201 27.78 13.62 -4.70
CA SER A 201 29.22 13.28 -4.79
C SER A 201 29.43 11.86 -5.34
N LEU A 202 28.66 10.87 -4.88
CA LEU A 202 28.76 9.49 -5.34
C LEU A 202 28.37 9.32 -6.81
N ARG A 203 27.33 10.03 -7.26
CA ARG A 203 26.88 9.96 -8.66
C ARG A 203 27.83 10.62 -9.65
N GLN A 204 28.64 11.58 -9.21
CA GLN A 204 29.64 12.24 -10.06
C GLN A 204 30.86 11.34 -10.27
N ASP A 205 31.54 10.97 -9.18
CA ASP A 205 32.84 10.29 -9.24
C ASP A 205 33.03 9.20 -8.16
N GLY A 206 31.92 8.66 -7.62
CA GLY A 206 31.96 7.70 -6.52
C GLY A 206 32.51 6.33 -6.91
N ASP A 207 33.31 5.74 -6.03
CA ASP A 207 33.77 4.34 -6.14
C ASP A 207 32.83 3.42 -5.35
N TRP A 208 32.04 2.61 -6.07
CA TRP A 208 31.09 1.67 -5.46
C TRP A 208 31.81 0.66 -4.54
N ALA A 209 33.01 0.21 -4.90
CA ALA A 209 33.75 -0.79 -4.13
C ALA A 209 34.26 -0.18 -2.81
N ALA A 210 34.69 1.09 -2.83
CA ALA A 210 35.04 1.83 -1.63
C ALA A 210 33.81 1.99 -0.71
N VAL A 211 32.64 2.34 -1.26
CA VAL A 211 31.39 2.44 -0.49
C VAL A 211 30.97 1.09 0.09
N GLN A 212 31.05 0.01 -0.69
CA GLN A 212 30.75 -1.33 -0.20
C GLN A 212 31.68 -1.72 0.97
N ASN A 213 32.97 -1.43 0.85
CA ASN A 213 33.95 -1.69 1.89
C ASN A 213 33.66 -0.87 3.16
N LEU A 214 33.29 0.41 3.01
CA LEU A 214 32.91 1.27 4.13
C LEU A 214 31.68 0.71 4.87
N VAL A 215 30.64 0.28 4.14
CA VAL A 215 29.43 -0.34 4.72
C VAL A 215 29.75 -1.67 5.42
N ASN A 216 30.68 -2.46 4.87
CA ASN A 216 31.13 -3.68 5.53
C ASN A 216 31.92 -3.37 6.82
N GLN A 217 32.78 -2.35 6.80
CA GLN A 217 33.60 -1.94 7.94
C GLN A 217 32.78 -1.30 9.07
N SER A 218 31.68 -0.61 8.74
CA SER A 218 30.76 -0.07 9.75
C SER A 218 30.04 -1.17 10.55
N GLY A 219 30.09 -2.42 10.08
CA GLY A 219 29.38 -3.53 10.68
C GLY A 219 27.87 -3.47 10.45
N LEU A 220 27.40 -2.70 9.45
CA LEU A 220 25.98 -2.60 9.14
C LEU A 220 25.43 -3.96 8.70
N ARG A 221 24.41 -4.41 9.41
CA ARG A 221 23.68 -5.65 9.14
C ARG A 221 22.21 -5.33 8.92
N GLY A 222 21.51 -6.18 8.17
CA GLY A 222 20.08 -6.01 7.93
C GLY A 222 19.30 -5.92 9.25
N LEU A 223 18.60 -4.80 9.44
CA LEU A 223 17.87 -4.47 10.68
C LEU A 223 16.47 -5.11 10.75
N GLY A 224 16.01 -5.78 9.68
CA GLY A 224 14.76 -6.56 9.63
C GLY A 224 14.88 -7.98 10.21
N GLY A 225 15.74 -8.18 11.22
CA GLY A 225 15.86 -9.47 11.94
C GLY A 225 16.92 -10.44 11.43
N ALA A 226 17.05 -10.65 10.11
CA ALA A 226 17.98 -11.65 9.56
C ALA A 226 19.47 -11.32 9.73
N GLY A 227 19.84 -10.05 9.93
CA GLY A 227 21.20 -9.64 10.27
C GLY A 227 22.25 -10.00 9.22
N PHE A 228 21.93 -10.05 7.93
CA PHE A 228 22.93 -10.29 6.88
C PHE A 228 23.78 -9.02 6.64
N PRO A 229 25.11 -9.11 6.39
CA PRO A 229 25.95 -7.94 6.11
C PRO A 229 25.48 -7.18 4.86
N SER A 230 25.13 -5.89 5.02
CA SER A 230 24.47 -5.12 3.96
C SER A 230 25.36 -4.92 2.73
N GLY A 231 26.62 -4.56 2.92
CA GLY A 231 27.56 -4.35 1.80
C GLY A 231 27.78 -5.63 0.98
N LYS A 232 27.87 -6.79 1.63
CA LYS A 232 27.98 -8.08 0.93
C LYS A 232 26.73 -8.37 0.07
N LYS A 233 25.53 -8.07 0.57
CA LYS A 233 24.28 -8.21 -0.20
C LYS A 233 24.30 -7.33 -1.44
N TRP A 234 24.75 -6.07 -1.32
CA TRP A 234 24.86 -5.15 -2.46
C TRP A 234 25.80 -5.69 -3.55
N GLY A 235 26.94 -6.25 -3.16
CA GLY A 235 27.89 -6.85 -4.11
C GLY A 235 27.30 -8.01 -4.91
N PHE A 236 26.47 -8.84 -4.30
CA PHE A 236 25.78 -9.92 -5.01
C PHE A 236 24.79 -9.41 -6.05
N VAL A 237 24.03 -8.35 -5.72
CA VAL A 237 23.09 -7.73 -6.66
C VAL A 237 23.84 -7.06 -7.80
N ARG A 238 24.89 -6.27 -7.50
CA ARG A 238 25.69 -5.58 -8.52
C ARG A 238 26.39 -6.53 -9.49
N ALA A 239 26.80 -7.71 -9.02
CA ALA A 239 27.44 -8.71 -9.85
C ALA A 239 26.48 -9.43 -10.82
N ALA A 240 25.17 -9.35 -10.59
CA ALA A 240 24.17 -9.94 -11.48
C ALA A 240 23.97 -9.09 -12.74
N GLU A 241 23.56 -9.73 -13.84
CA GLU A 241 23.09 -9.03 -15.04
C GLU A 241 21.75 -8.32 -14.75
N GLY A 242 21.53 -7.16 -15.39
CA GLY A 242 20.31 -6.36 -15.19
C GLY A 242 19.06 -6.93 -15.88
N PRO A 243 17.88 -6.34 -15.64
CA PRO A 243 17.64 -5.15 -14.80
C PRO A 243 17.79 -5.47 -13.30
N ARG A 244 18.15 -4.46 -12.52
CA ARG A 244 18.29 -4.58 -11.06
C ARG A 244 17.28 -3.67 -10.38
N TYR A 245 16.67 -4.18 -9.32
CA TYR A 245 15.67 -3.44 -8.55
C TYR A 245 16.09 -3.33 -7.11
N LEU A 246 15.68 -2.23 -6.47
CA LEU A 246 15.79 -2.07 -5.03
C LEU A 246 14.40 -2.11 -4.42
N ALA A 247 14.10 -3.17 -3.67
CA ALA A 247 12.87 -3.26 -2.89
C ALA A 247 13.15 -2.89 -1.44
N VAL A 248 12.45 -1.88 -0.94
CA VAL A 248 12.40 -1.53 0.48
C VAL A 248 11.17 -2.19 1.11
N ASN A 249 11.38 -2.85 2.24
CA ASN A 249 10.31 -3.33 3.10
C ASN A 249 10.02 -2.28 4.18
N GLY A 250 8.84 -1.66 4.12
CA GLY A 250 8.25 -0.78 5.13
C GLY A 250 6.92 -1.31 5.67
N ASP A 251 6.76 -2.64 5.71
CA ASP A 251 5.57 -3.31 6.24
C ASP A 251 5.49 -3.24 7.78
N GLU A 252 6.64 -3.14 8.46
CA GLU A 252 6.81 -3.04 9.93
C GLU A 252 5.69 -3.78 10.72
N GLY A 253 5.46 -5.05 10.38
CA GLY A 253 4.29 -5.81 10.85
C GLY A 253 4.47 -6.42 12.25
N GLU A 254 5.69 -6.46 12.78
CA GLU A 254 5.96 -7.05 14.09
C GLU A 254 5.26 -6.28 15.23
N PRO A 255 4.49 -6.94 16.10
CA PRO A 255 3.90 -6.28 17.25
C PRO A 255 4.96 -5.60 18.14
N GLY A 256 4.77 -4.31 18.43
CA GLY A 256 5.70 -3.52 19.25
C GLY A 256 6.77 -2.76 18.47
N THR A 257 6.88 -2.94 17.15
CA THR A 257 7.78 -2.12 16.32
C THR A 257 7.06 -0.91 15.75
N PHE A 258 7.75 0.23 15.77
CA PHE A 258 7.28 1.52 15.23
C PHE A 258 8.46 2.44 14.88
N LYS A 259 9.66 1.87 14.77
CA LYS A 259 10.91 2.59 14.51
C LYS A 259 10.92 3.14 13.08
N ASP A 260 10.35 2.41 12.12
CA ASP A 260 10.33 2.81 10.72
C ASP A 260 9.31 3.93 10.54
N ARG A 261 8.10 3.77 11.10
CA ARG A 261 7.12 4.86 11.21
C ARG A 261 7.73 6.11 11.84
N TYR A 262 8.46 5.96 12.95
CA TYR A 262 9.04 7.08 13.67
C TYR A 262 9.92 7.96 12.78
N TYR A 263 10.80 7.36 11.97
CA TYR A 263 11.67 8.10 11.05
C TYR A 263 10.93 8.56 9.80
N LEU A 264 10.04 7.75 9.24
CA LEU A 264 9.31 8.11 8.02
C LEU A 264 8.33 9.28 8.25
N GLU A 265 7.72 9.38 9.43
CA GLU A 265 6.83 10.50 9.79
C GLU A 265 7.58 11.79 10.16
N ARG A 266 8.91 11.76 10.36
CA ARG A 266 9.68 12.90 10.91
C ARG A 266 10.81 13.36 10.02
N THR A 267 11.61 12.42 9.51
CA THR A 267 12.81 12.66 8.72
C THR A 267 12.85 11.73 7.51
N PRO A 268 11.85 11.79 6.60
CA PRO A 268 11.73 10.86 5.48
C PRO A 268 12.96 10.89 4.56
N HIS A 269 13.60 12.05 4.39
CA HIS A 269 14.76 12.17 3.51
C HIS A 269 16.02 11.46 4.02
N LEU A 270 16.15 11.23 5.34
CA LEU A 270 17.22 10.40 5.86
C LEU A 270 17.12 8.97 5.31
N PHE A 271 15.89 8.45 5.27
CA PHE A 271 15.58 7.16 4.68
C PHE A 271 15.74 7.20 3.14
N LEU A 272 15.15 8.18 2.46
CA LEU A 272 15.19 8.29 0.99
C LEU A 272 16.61 8.47 0.45
N GLU A 273 17.45 9.29 1.09
CA GLU A 273 18.86 9.43 0.68
C GLU A 273 19.61 8.11 0.84
N GLY A 274 19.48 7.43 1.99
CA GLY A 274 20.09 6.12 2.21
C GLY A 274 19.65 5.08 1.17
N MET A 275 18.35 5.08 0.84
CA MET A 275 17.78 4.25 -0.22
C MET A 275 18.41 4.56 -1.58
N LEU A 276 18.53 5.84 -1.96
CA LEU A 276 19.11 6.25 -3.24
C LEU A 276 20.61 5.98 -3.34
N ILE A 277 21.35 6.07 -2.22
CA ILE A 277 22.75 5.65 -2.16
C ILE A 277 22.85 4.14 -2.39
N ALA A 278 21.99 3.35 -1.76
CA ALA A 278 21.95 1.90 -1.97
C ALA A 278 21.58 1.56 -3.42
N ALA A 279 20.61 2.27 -4.00
CA ALA A 279 20.18 2.11 -5.39
C ALA A 279 21.30 2.43 -6.38
N TRP A 280 22.01 3.54 -6.17
CA TRP A 280 23.24 3.87 -6.93
C TRP A 280 24.31 2.79 -6.77
N ALA A 281 24.53 2.30 -5.54
CA ALA A 281 25.55 1.31 -5.22
C ALA A 281 25.27 -0.05 -5.87
N VAL A 282 24.02 -0.39 -6.18
CA VAL A 282 23.67 -1.63 -6.89
C VAL A 282 23.28 -1.42 -8.35
N GLU A 283 23.34 -0.19 -8.87
CA GLU A 283 22.84 0.16 -10.22
C GLU A 283 21.37 -0.28 -10.40
N ALA A 284 20.50 0.09 -9.47
CA ALA A 284 19.08 -0.19 -9.59
C ALA A 284 18.41 0.69 -10.65
N ASP A 285 17.68 0.07 -11.56
CA ASP A 285 16.86 0.71 -12.59
C ASP A 285 15.58 1.33 -12.02
N THR A 286 15.05 0.72 -10.94
CA THR A 286 13.83 1.17 -10.26
C THR A 286 13.90 0.78 -8.79
N CYS A 287 13.39 1.65 -7.92
CA CYS A 287 13.15 1.38 -6.51
C CYS A 287 11.67 1.11 -6.28
N PHE A 288 11.34 0.24 -5.32
CA PHE A 288 9.97 0.00 -4.88
C PHE A 288 9.95 0.09 -3.37
N ILE A 289 9.02 0.87 -2.82
CA ILE A 289 8.80 0.94 -1.37
C ILE A 289 7.49 0.21 -1.08
N TYR A 290 7.59 -1.00 -0.53
CA TYR A 290 6.42 -1.72 -0.05
C TYR A 290 6.07 -1.19 1.34
N MET A 291 5.03 -0.37 1.42
CA MET A 291 4.54 0.22 2.66
C MET A 291 3.24 -0.44 3.08
N ARG A 292 3.09 -0.68 4.39
CA ARG A 292 1.82 -1.13 4.95
C ARG A 292 0.72 -0.07 4.85
N ASP A 293 -0.52 -0.53 4.75
CA ASP A 293 -1.71 0.32 4.64
C ASP A 293 -2.01 1.08 5.94
N GLU A 294 -1.63 0.51 7.09
CA GLU A 294 -1.87 1.13 8.41
C GLU A 294 -1.03 2.39 8.68
N TYR A 295 -0.16 2.81 7.73
CA TYR A 295 0.62 4.05 7.80
C TYR A 295 0.16 5.10 6.76
N PRO A 296 -1.10 5.58 6.78
CA PRO A 296 -1.62 6.49 5.77
C PRO A 296 -0.90 7.86 5.76
N VAL A 297 -0.42 8.32 6.92
CA VAL A 297 0.39 9.55 7.01
C VAL A 297 1.73 9.38 6.30
N VAL A 298 2.40 8.23 6.49
CA VAL A 298 3.67 7.93 5.82
C VAL A 298 3.48 7.83 4.31
N LEU A 299 2.43 7.15 3.84
CA LEU A 299 2.11 7.07 2.41
C LEU A 299 1.98 8.46 1.78
N LYS A 300 1.29 9.38 2.47
CA LYS A 300 1.13 10.77 2.00
C LYS A 300 2.44 11.57 2.04
N ILE A 301 3.25 11.41 3.09
CA ILE A 301 4.59 12.03 3.18
C ILE A 301 5.48 11.52 2.03
N LEU A 302 5.54 10.21 1.82
CA LEU A 302 6.35 9.62 0.76
C LEU A 302 5.90 10.07 -0.61
N ALA A 303 4.59 10.10 -0.89
CA ALA A 303 4.07 10.60 -2.16
C ALA A 303 4.47 12.06 -2.42
N ASN A 304 4.36 12.93 -1.41
CA ASN A 304 4.76 14.34 -1.52
C ASN A 304 6.27 14.49 -1.76
N GLU A 305 7.08 13.79 -0.97
CA GLU A 305 8.54 13.96 -1.02
C GLU A 305 9.18 13.24 -2.21
N ILE A 306 8.61 12.14 -2.70
CA ILE A 306 9.02 11.51 -3.97
C ILE A 306 8.76 12.48 -5.13
N ALA A 307 7.57 13.08 -5.20
CA ALA A 307 7.27 14.10 -6.20
C ALA A 307 8.23 15.32 -6.09
N ALA A 308 8.60 15.71 -4.87
CA ALA A 308 9.59 16.76 -4.65
C ALA A 308 11.00 16.37 -5.16
N LEU A 309 11.41 15.11 -4.98
CA LEU A 309 12.68 14.59 -5.50
C LEU A 309 12.70 14.58 -7.04
N GLU A 310 11.60 14.18 -7.67
CA GLU A 310 11.41 14.21 -9.13
C GLU A 310 11.48 15.65 -9.65
N ALA A 311 10.69 16.56 -9.06
CA ALA A 311 10.68 17.98 -9.45
C ALA A 311 12.04 18.66 -9.26
N ALA A 312 12.82 18.22 -8.27
CA ALA A 312 14.17 18.72 -8.02
C ALA A 312 15.25 18.06 -8.91
N GLY A 313 14.87 17.12 -9.78
CA GLY A 313 15.80 16.39 -10.65
C GLY A 313 16.76 15.45 -9.91
N LEU A 314 16.46 15.10 -8.66
CA LEU A 314 17.26 14.12 -7.91
C LEU A 314 16.97 12.68 -8.35
N VAL A 315 15.78 12.42 -8.89
CA VAL A 315 15.44 11.14 -9.52
C VAL A 315 14.62 11.41 -10.79
N PRO A 316 14.69 10.52 -11.80
CA PRO A 316 13.75 10.55 -12.92
C PRO A 316 12.31 10.30 -12.44
N GLU A 317 11.34 10.81 -13.19
CA GLU A 317 9.92 10.51 -12.97
C GLU A 317 9.67 9.00 -13.08
N GLY A 318 8.99 8.42 -12.08
CA GLY A 318 8.67 7.00 -12.01
C GLY A 318 9.84 6.09 -11.64
N TYR A 319 10.93 6.65 -11.07
CA TYR A 319 12.08 5.86 -10.61
C TYR A 319 11.85 5.14 -9.26
N ILE A 320 11.01 5.70 -8.39
CA ILE A 320 10.64 5.17 -7.06
C ILE A 320 9.17 4.75 -7.08
#